data_AF-A0A2N8UCL2-F1
#
_entry.id   AF-A0A2N8UCL2-F1
#
_cell.length_a   1.000
_cell.length_b   1.000
_cell.length_c   1.000
_cell.angle_alpha   90.00
_cell.angle_beta   90.00
_cell.angle_gamma   90.00
#
_symmetry.space_group_name_H-M   'P 1'
#
loop_
_entity.id
_entity.type
_entity.pdbx_description
1 polymer ?
#
loop_
_entity_poly.entity_id
_entity_poly.type
_entity_poly.pdbx_seq_one_letter_code
_entity_poly.pdbx_strand_id
1 'polypeptide(L)'
;MKFFQILIAAVLLAGVSLVSAQRPDVVEAGGEGIHYLWDQAGMGFFHPKLNPEFGEQASSAWTEFLQSDGEGIVNNFYSTGPFALGTKSATFHGKERFLNIVRGLDKNEYVLGSTGKDLRIAMAQQLVEGFANKQALKRAQEEAERDQRAKEEEMKKWAQDLSIGRGGSSSG
;
A
#
# COMPACT_ATOMS: atom_id res chain seq x y z
N MET A 1 -33.24 -3.67 -0.91
CA MET A 1 -32.17 -3.21 -0.01
C MET A 1 -31.78 -4.37 0.89
N LYS A 2 -30.65 -5.03 0.63
CA LYS A 2 -30.14 -6.12 1.45
C LYS A 2 -28.64 -5.89 1.68
N PHE A 3 -28.34 -5.79 2.95
CA PHE A 3 -27.06 -5.53 3.60
C PHE A 3 -25.91 -6.37 3.03
N PHE A 4 -24.86 -5.71 2.53
CA PHE A 4 -23.54 -6.30 2.38
C PHE A 4 -22.64 -5.69 3.45
N GLN A 5 -22.66 -6.32 4.61
CA GLN A 5 -21.73 -6.06 5.70
C GLN A 5 -20.90 -7.32 5.94
N ILE A 6 -19.58 -7.09 5.93
CA ILE A 6 -18.55 -7.77 6.71
C ILE A 6 -18.01 -9.10 6.13
N LEU A 7 -16.75 -9.05 5.70
CA LEU A 7 -15.70 -9.85 6.37
C LEU A 7 -14.33 -9.22 6.12
N ILE A 8 -13.90 -8.39 7.08
CA ILE A 8 -12.50 -7.99 7.27
C ILE A 8 -11.81 -9.19 7.90
N ALA A 9 -10.99 -9.90 7.14
CA ALA A 9 -10.16 -10.97 7.66
C ALA A 9 -8.96 -10.36 8.40
N ALA A 10 -9.08 -10.29 9.73
CA ALA A 10 -7.94 -10.09 10.61
C ALA A 10 -7.13 -11.39 10.66
N VAL A 11 -5.94 -11.40 10.07
CA VAL A 11 -4.97 -12.49 10.25
C VAL A 11 -3.92 -12.03 11.26
N LEU A 12 -4.14 -12.43 12.52
CA LEU A 12 -3.12 -12.47 13.56
C LEU A 12 -2.44 -13.83 13.48
N LEU A 13 -1.16 -13.88 13.12
CA LEU A 13 -0.34 -15.09 13.28
C LEU A 13 1.04 -14.71 13.83
N ALA A 14 1.23 -15.03 15.10
CA ALA A 14 2.52 -15.10 15.77
C ALA A 14 3.17 -16.45 15.44
N GLY A 15 4.44 -16.42 15.03
CA GLY A 15 5.25 -17.61 14.80
C GLY A 15 6.68 -17.22 14.41
N VAL A 16 7.57 -17.13 15.40
CA VAL A 16 8.99 -16.86 15.19
C VAL A 16 9.66 -18.16 14.73
N SER A 17 10.00 -18.23 13.46
CA SER A 17 10.92 -19.19 12.87
C SER A 17 11.68 -18.43 11.78
N LEU A 18 12.99 -18.67 11.62
CA LEU A 18 13.81 -18.04 10.59
C LEU A 18 13.33 -18.46 9.19
N VAL A 19 12.25 -17.83 8.75
CA VAL A 19 11.71 -17.91 7.41
C VAL A 19 12.41 -16.78 6.66
N SER A 20 13.06 -17.09 5.53
CA SER A 20 13.25 -16.10 4.48
C SER A 20 11.88 -15.43 4.33
N ALA A 21 11.73 -14.20 4.84
CA ALA A 21 10.44 -13.57 5.01
C ALA A 21 9.75 -13.56 3.65
N GLN A 22 8.84 -14.50 3.45
CA GLN A 22 8.22 -14.72 2.15
C GLN A 22 7.55 -13.41 1.79
N ARG A 23 7.90 -12.88 0.62
CA ARG A 23 7.38 -11.61 0.15
C ARG A 23 5.84 -11.73 0.09
N PRO A 24 5.07 -10.85 0.77
CA PRO A 24 3.61 -10.92 0.74
C PRO A 24 3.07 -10.81 -0.68
N ASP A 25 1.96 -11.48 -0.98
CA ASP A 25 1.38 -11.53 -2.34
C ASP A 25 1.15 -10.13 -2.93
N VAL A 26 0.75 -9.16 -2.12
CA VAL A 26 0.55 -7.76 -2.56
C VAL A 26 1.84 -7.05 -2.94
N VAL A 27 2.95 -7.41 -2.28
CA VAL A 27 4.29 -6.91 -2.58
C VAL A 27 4.85 -7.64 -3.81
N GLU A 28 4.62 -8.96 -3.92
CA GLU A 28 5.00 -9.77 -5.08
C GLU A 28 4.28 -9.30 -6.36
N ALA A 29 2.98 -9.03 -6.29
CA ALA A 29 2.21 -8.40 -7.36
C ALA A 29 2.55 -6.90 -7.56
N GLY A 30 3.43 -6.35 -6.74
CA GLY A 30 4.02 -5.03 -6.93
C GLY A 30 4.96 -4.98 -8.13
N GLY A 31 5.30 -3.75 -8.56
CA GLY A 31 6.34 -3.55 -9.57
C GLY A 31 7.75 -3.59 -8.96
N GLU A 32 8.77 -3.51 -9.81
CA GLU A 32 10.19 -3.58 -9.43
C GLU A 32 10.58 -2.61 -8.31
N GLY A 33 10.04 -1.39 -8.30
CA GLY A 33 10.30 -0.42 -7.24
C GLY A 33 9.82 -0.88 -5.85
N ILE A 34 8.70 -1.61 -5.77
CA ILE A 34 8.19 -2.19 -4.51
C ILE A 34 9.06 -3.36 -4.08
N HIS A 35 9.47 -4.22 -5.02
CA HIS A 35 10.40 -5.33 -4.75
C HIS A 35 11.73 -4.82 -4.23
N TYR A 36 12.28 -3.78 -4.87
CA TYR A 36 13.50 -3.11 -4.43
C TYR A 36 13.38 -2.62 -2.98
N LEU A 37 12.32 -1.86 -2.65
CA LEU A 37 12.11 -1.37 -1.29
C LEU A 37 12.01 -2.51 -0.26
N TRP A 38 11.30 -3.59 -0.62
CA TRP A 38 11.16 -4.78 0.24
C TRP A 38 12.50 -5.46 0.51
N ASP A 39 13.28 -5.68 -0.55
CA ASP A 39 14.56 -6.37 -0.47
C ASP A 39 15.58 -5.51 0.30
N GLN A 40 15.61 -4.19 0.06
CA GLN A 40 16.44 -3.24 0.82
C GLN A 40 16.08 -3.24 2.31
N ALA A 41 14.79 -3.23 2.64
CA ALA A 41 14.33 -3.33 4.02
C ALA A 41 14.83 -4.63 4.68
N GLY A 42 14.73 -5.76 3.97
CA GLY A 42 15.28 -7.05 4.43
C GLY A 42 16.79 -7.05 4.64
N MET A 43 17.54 -6.29 3.83
CA MET A 43 18.99 -6.12 3.98
C MET A 43 19.38 -5.17 5.12
N GLY A 44 18.43 -4.43 5.68
CA GLY A 44 18.67 -3.48 6.76
C GLY A 44 18.83 -2.04 6.29
N PHE A 45 18.28 -1.68 5.13
CA PHE A 45 18.28 -0.32 4.60
C PHE A 45 16.84 0.15 4.40
N PHE A 46 16.54 1.37 4.82
CA PHE A 46 15.26 2.01 4.53
C PHE A 46 15.49 3.27 3.69
N HIS A 47 14.79 3.35 2.56
CA HIS A 47 14.90 4.43 1.59
C HIS A 47 13.68 5.35 1.66
N PRO A 48 13.79 6.58 2.20
CA PRO A 48 12.68 7.54 2.23
C PRO A 48 12.22 8.00 0.84
N LYS A 49 13.06 7.76 -0.18
CA LYS A 49 12.80 8.09 -1.57
C LYS A 49 13.10 6.86 -2.41
N LEU A 50 12.24 6.58 -3.37
CA LEU A 50 12.50 5.54 -4.36
C LEU A 50 13.37 6.13 -5.48
N ASN A 51 14.32 5.35 -5.99
CA ASN A 51 15.16 5.77 -7.11
C ASN A 51 14.26 6.13 -8.32
N PRO A 52 14.45 7.31 -8.95
CA PRO A 52 13.71 7.70 -10.16
C PRO A 52 13.81 6.71 -11.32
N GLU A 53 14.81 5.82 -11.34
CA GLU A 53 14.93 4.74 -12.35
C GLU A 53 13.70 3.82 -12.38
N PHE A 54 12.97 3.69 -11.27
CA PHE A 54 11.72 2.94 -11.18
C PHE A 54 10.48 3.76 -11.62
N GLY A 55 10.70 4.97 -12.13
CA GLY A 55 9.69 5.89 -12.62
C GLY A 55 9.39 7.04 -11.64
N GLU A 56 9.36 8.26 -12.17
CA GLU A 56 9.05 9.49 -11.40
C GLU A 56 7.71 9.39 -10.66
N GLN A 57 6.69 8.82 -11.30
CA GLN A 57 5.38 8.63 -10.69
C GLN A 57 5.43 7.69 -9.48
N ALA A 58 6.20 6.60 -9.57
CA ALA A 58 6.37 5.66 -8.46
C ALA A 58 7.13 6.32 -7.29
N SER A 59 8.16 7.12 -7.62
CA SER A 59 8.93 7.86 -6.62
C SER A 59 8.10 8.92 -5.89
N SER A 60 7.30 9.70 -6.61
CA SER A 60 6.35 10.65 -6.01
C SER A 60 5.33 9.92 -5.14
N ALA A 61 4.72 8.85 -5.66
CA ALA A 61 3.70 8.10 -4.95
C ALA A 61 4.22 7.47 -3.64
N TRP A 62 5.47 6.99 -3.61
CA TRP A 62 6.10 6.48 -2.38
C TRP A 62 6.29 7.60 -1.36
N THR A 63 6.83 8.74 -1.78
CA THR A 63 7.06 9.90 -0.90
C THR A 63 5.74 10.42 -0.32
N GLU A 64 4.71 10.55 -1.16
CA GLU A 64 3.37 10.96 -0.76
C GLU A 64 2.73 9.95 0.21
N PHE A 65 2.89 8.66 -0.04
CA PHE A 65 2.40 7.61 0.85
C PHE A 65 3.04 7.71 2.24
N LEU A 66 4.36 7.86 2.31
CA LEU A 66 5.04 8.00 3.59
C LEU A 66 4.50 9.20 4.39
N GLN A 67 4.27 10.33 3.73
CA GLN A 67 3.78 11.55 4.38
C GLN A 67 2.30 11.51 4.75
N SER A 68 1.47 10.78 4.00
CA SER A 68 0.03 10.72 4.23
C SER A 68 -0.40 9.58 5.16
N ASP A 69 0.15 8.38 4.97
CA ASP A 69 -0.25 7.18 5.71
C ASP A 69 0.83 6.67 6.67
N GLY A 70 2.11 6.99 6.40
CA GLY A 70 3.25 6.39 7.09
C GLY A 70 3.25 6.62 8.60
N GLU A 71 2.86 7.81 9.07
CA GLU A 71 2.78 8.09 10.51
C GLU A 71 1.76 7.19 11.23
N GLY A 72 0.60 6.94 10.62
CA GLY A 72 -0.41 6.05 11.18
C GLY A 72 0.10 4.62 11.34
N ILE A 73 0.80 4.12 10.31
CA ILE A 73 1.39 2.78 10.30
C ILE A 73 2.47 2.65 11.39
N VAL A 74 3.38 3.63 11.48
CA VAL A 74 4.44 3.64 12.52
C VAL A 74 3.82 3.67 13.91
N ASN A 75 2.84 4.54 14.14
CA ASN A 75 2.19 4.62 15.45
C ASN A 75 1.48 3.32 15.83
N ASN A 76 0.81 2.67 14.88
CA ASN A 76 0.13 1.39 15.11
C ASN A 76 1.11 0.23 15.39
N PHE A 77 2.23 0.16 14.67
CA PHE A 77 3.24 -0.87 14.91
C PHE A 77 3.81 -0.77 16.33
N TYR A 78 4.11 0.44 16.78
CA TYR A 78 4.70 0.67 18.11
C TYR A 78 3.67 0.86 19.24
N SER A 79 2.36 0.84 18.96
CA SER A 79 1.32 0.89 19.99
C SER A 79 0.87 -0.50 20.46
N THR A 80 1.30 -1.56 19.77
CA THR A 80 0.88 -2.94 20.04
C THR A 80 2.05 -3.81 20.52
N GLY A 81 1.73 -4.98 21.08
CA GLY A 81 2.72 -5.99 21.46
C GLY A 81 3.74 -5.54 22.54
N PRO A 82 5.05 -5.79 22.35
CA PRO A 82 6.08 -5.60 23.39
C PRO A 82 6.31 -4.13 23.79
N PHE A 83 5.71 -3.18 23.06
CA PHE A 83 5.82 -1.75 23.31
C PHE A 83 4.67 -1.17 24.11
N ALA A 84 3.62 -1.95 24.39
CA ALA A 84 2.43 -1.52 25.12
C ALA A 84 2.74 -0.96 26.52
N LEU A 85 3.88 -1.35 27.11
CA LEU A 85 4.26 -1.01 28.48
C LEU A 85 5.24 0.18 28.59
N GLY A 86 5.69 0.80 27.50
CA GLY A 86 6.54 2.00 27.64
C GLY A 86 7.12 2.64 26.39
N THR A 87 6.96 3.96 26.30
CA THR A 87 7.46 4.83 25.22
C THR A 87 8.97 4.75 25.02
N LYS A 88 9.75 4.57 26.11
CA LYS A 88 11.21 4.47 26.05
C LYS A 88 11.68 3.26 25.24
N SER A 89 10.96 2.14 25.32
CA SER A 89 11.25 0.93 24.54
C SER A 89 11.02 1.20 23.05
N ALA A 90 9.88 1.79 22.69
CA ALA A 90 9.58 2.13 21.29
C ALA A 90 10.62 3.09 20.67
N THR A 91 11.04 4.13 21.40
CA THR A 91 12.08 5.05 20.92
C THR A 91 13.42 4.33 20.72
N PHE A 92 13.83 3.49 21.68
CA PHE A 92 15.05 2.68 21.56
C PHE A 92 15.02 1.77 20.32
N HIS A 93 13.85 1.22 20.01
CA HIS A 93 13.65 0.37 18.83
C HIS A 93 13.44 1.14 17.52
N GLY A 94 13.48 2.48 17.53
CA GLY A 94 13.58 3.29 16.32
C GLY A 94 12.29 4.04 15.94
N LYS A 95 11.25 4.05 16.78
CA LYS A 95 9.98 4.74 16.52
C LYS A 95 10.18 6.19 16.05
N GLU A 96 10.90 6.99 16.84
CA GLU A 96 11.10 8.41 16.55
C GLU A 96 11.87 8.63 15.24
N ARG A 97 12.81 7.74 14.93
CA ARG A 97 13.56 7.78 13.68
C ARG A 97 12.65 7.54 12.48
N PHE A 98 11.79 6.52 12.53
CA PHE A 98 10.78 6.29 11.49
C PHE A 98 9.78 7.44 11.40
N LEU A 99 9.31 7.99 12.52
CA LEU A 99 8.42 9.16 12.51
C LEU A 99 9.04 10.37 11.80
N ASN A 100 10.32 10.66 12.05
CA ASN A 100 11.00 11.75 11.36
C ASN A 100 11.11 11.49 9.86
N ILE A 101 11.33 10.25 9.46
CA ILE A 101 11.41 9.87 8.05
C ILE A 101 10.04 10.02 7.36
N VAL A 102 8.98 9.42 7.91
CA VAL A 102 7.64 9.46 7.29
C VAL A 102 7.07 10.88 7.25
N ARG A 103 7.43 11.74 8.22
CA ARG A 103 7.08 13.17 8.20
C ARG A 103 7.93 14.01 7.24
N GLY A 104 8.92 13.41 6.58
CA GLY A 104 9.82 14.10 5.66
C GLY A 104 10.86 15.00 6.33
N LEU A 105 11.03 14.89 7.65
CA LEU A 105 12.06 15.60 8.43
C LEU A 105 13.45 14.99 8.21
N ASP A 106 13.50 13.68 7.96
CA ASP A 106 14.71 13.00 7.49
C ASP A 106 14.47 12.35 6.13
N LYS A 107 15.34 12.68 5.18
CA LYS A 107 15.23 12.28 3.77
C LYS A 107 16.38 11.37 3.33
N ASN A 108 17.32 11.09 4.21
CA ASN A 108 18.48 10.27 3.91
C ASN A 108 18.15 8.78 4.08
N GLU A 109 18.88 7.94 3.36
CA GLU A 109 18.87 6.50 3.61
C GLU A 109 19.09 6.24 5.10
N TYR A 110 18.27 5.36 5.66
CA TYR A 110 18.37 4.95 7.04
C TYR A 110 18.92 3.52 7.13
N VAL A 111 20.16 3.43 7.61
CA VAL A 111 20.80 2.15 7.95
C VAL A 111 20.24 1.64 9.27
N LEU A 112 19.58 0.49 9.22
CA LEU A 112 18.96 -0.15 10.37
C LEU A 112 20.05 -0.77 11.25
N GLY A 113 20.40 -0.06 12.33
CA GLY A 113 21.41 -0.50 13.30
C GLY A 113 21.16 -1.91 13.86
N SER A 114 22.23 -2.58 14.30
CA SER A 114 22.21 -3.98 14.75
C SER A 114 21.29 -4.22 15.96
N THR A 115 21.23 -3.27 16.89
CA THR A 115 20.34 -3.37 18.05
C THR A 115 18.89 -3.18 17.65
N GLY A 116 18.07 -4.21 17.88
CA GLY A 116 16.66 -4.19 17.50
C GLY A 116 16.45 -4.25 15.98
N LYS A 117 17.45 -4.72 15.22
CA LYS A 117 17.44 -4.78 13.75
C LYS A 117 16.16 -5.45 13.23
N ASP A 118 15.80 -6.61 13.76
CA ASP A 118 14.64 -7.38 13.28
C ASP A 118 13.32 -6.60 13.39
N LEU A 119 13.14 -5.86 14.49
CA LEU A 119 11.96 -5.02 14.68
C LEU A 119 11.94 -3.83 13.71
N ARG A 120 13.11 -3.24 13.43
CA ARG A 120 13.22 -2.15 12.45
C ARG A 120 13.02 -2.64 11.03
N ILE A 121 13.50 -3.84 10.70
CA ILE A 121 13.24 -4.50 9.42
C ILE A 121 11.75 -4.74 9.28
N ALA A 122 11.10 -5.34 10.29
CA ALA A 122 9.67 -5.58 10.28
C ALA A 122 8.87 -4.27 10.10
N MET A 123 9.27 -3.20 10.78
CA MET A 123 8.64 -1.88 10.61
C MET A 123 8.82 -1.33 9.19
N ALA A 124 10.04 -1.40 8.65
CA ALA A 124 10.33 -0.97 7.28
C ALA A 124 9.51 -1.77 6.26
N GLN A 125 9.46 -3.10 6.39
CA GLN A 125 8.68 -3.99 5.54
C GLN A 125 7.17 -3.70 5.64
N GLN A 126 6.65 -3.39 6.83
CA GLN A 126 5.25 -3.02 6.98
C GLN A 126 4.90 -1.71 6.26
N LEU A 127 5.81 -0.74 6.21
CA LEU A 127 5.60 0.47 5.40
C LEU A 127 5.56 0.13 3.90
N VAL A 128 6.46 -0.73 3.44
CA VAL A 128 6.49 -1.19 2.03
C VAL A 128 5.22 -1.97 1.67
N GLU A 129 4.77 -2.86 2.55
CA GLU A 129 3.53 -3.61 2.37
C GLU A 129 2.30 -2.69 2.38
N GLY A 130 2.25 -1.69 3.26
CA GLY A 130 1.20 -0.68 3.27
C GLY A 130 1.13 0.09 1.95
N PHE A 131 2.28 0.43 1.38
CA PHE A 131 2.34 1.08 0.07
C PHE A 131 1.88 0.16 -1.06
N ALA A 132 2.33 -1.10 -1.05
CA ALA A 132 1.91 -2.08 -2.03
C ALA A 132 0.38 -2.29 -2.01
N ASN A 133 -0.21 -2.38 -0.82
CA ASN A 133 -1.65 -2.44 -0.64
C ASN A 133 -2.36 -1.20 -1.21
N LYS A 134 -1.87 0.01 -0.93
CA LYS A 134 -2.46 1.24 -1.46
C LYS A 134 -2.42 1.28 -2.99
N GLN A 135 -1.32 0.85 -3.59
CA GLN A 135 -1.18 0.74 -5.04
C GLN A 135 -2.13 -0.30 -5.64
N ALA A 136 -2.25 -1.47 -5.01
CA ALA A 136 -3.18 -2.51 -5.44
C ALA A 136 -4.64 -2.02 -5.38
N LEU A 137 -5.03 -1.35 -4.30
CA LEU A 137 -6.37 -0.78 -4.14
C LEU A 137 -6.66 0.26 -5.23
N LYS A 138 -5.71 1.15 -5.50
CA LYS A 138 -5.86 2.17 -6.56
C LYS A 138 -6.08 1.53 -7.93
N ARG A 139 -5.28 0.51 -8.30
CA ARG A 139 -5.45 -0.21 -9.57
C ARG A 139 -6.83 -0.88 -9.66
N ALA A 140 -7.29 -1.52 -8.60
CA ALA A 140 -8.60 -2.15 -8.55
C ALA A 140 -9.74 -1.14 -8.71
N GLN A 141 -9.61 0.06 -8.12
CA GLN A 141 -10.57 1.15 -8.28
C GLN A 141 -10.60 1.67 -9.74
N GLU A 142 -9.43 1.92 -10.33
CA GLU A 142 -9.32 2.38 -11.72
C GLU A 142 -9.89 1.36 -12.72
N GLU A 143 -9.69 0.07 -12.47
CA GLU A 143 -10.29 -1.01 -13.28
C GLU A 143 -11.81 -1.03 -13.14
N ALA A 144 -12.33 -0.99 -11.91
CA ALA A 144 -13.77 -0.97 -11.66
C ALA A 144 -14.46 0.26 -12.30
N GLU A 145 -13.82 1.43 -12.26
CA GLU A 145 -14.33 2.63 -12.92
C GLU A 145 -14.34 2.51 -14.45
N ARG A 146 -13.29 1.92 -15.04
CA ARG A 146 -13.23 1.70 -16.49
C ARG A 146 -14.32 0.74 -16.96
N ASP A 147 -14.55 -0.33 -16.22
CA ASP A 147 -15.61 -1.30 -16.52
C ASP A 147 -17.00 -0.68 -16.41
N GLN A 148 -17.22 0.19 -15.41
CA GLN A 148 -18.47 0.93 -15.28
C GLN A 148 -18.70 1.87 -16.47
N ARG A 149 -17.69 2.65 -16.87
CA ARG A 149 -17.78 3.55 -18.02
C ARG A 149 -18.04 2.79 -19.32
N ALA A 150 -17.35 1.66 -19.53
CA ALA A 150 -17.57 0.82 -20.71
C ALA A 150 -19.02 0.30 -20.79
N LYS A 151 -19.57 -0.17 -19.66
CA LYS A 151 -20.98 -0.61 -19.58
C LYS A 151 -21.96 0.53 -19.83
N GLU A 152 -21.71 1.72 -19.30
CA GLU A 152 -22.55 2.90 -19.54
C GLU A 152 -22.55 3.31 -21.00
N GLU A 153 -21.39 3.27 -21.67
CA GLU A 153 -21.28 3.56 -23.10
C GLU A 153 -22.01 2.54 -23.97
N GLU A 154 -21.92 1.25 -23.62
CA GLU A 154 -22.67 0.19 -24.29
C GLU A 154 -24.18 0.38 -24.13
N MET A 155 -24.66 0.68 -22.92
CA MET A 155 -26.06 0.98 -22.65
C MET A 155 -26.56 2.21 -23.39
N LYS A 156 -25.74 3.27 -23.51
CA LYS A 156 -26.07 4.47 -24.30
C LYS A 156 -26.21 4.15 -25.78
N LYS A 157 -25.29 3.37 -26.35
CA LYS A 157 -25.38 2.92 -27.75
C LYS A 157 -26.63 2.09 -28.00
N TRP A 158 -26.88 1.10 -27.15
CA TRP A 158 -28.10 0.28 -27.23
C TRP A 158 -29.38 1.11 -27.13
N ALA A 159 -29.44 2.09 -26.22
CA ALA A 159 -30.59 2.98 -26.09
C ALA A 159 -30.80 3.88 -27.33
N GLN A 160 -29.71 4.34 -27.98
CA GLN A 160 -29.79 5.09 -29.23
C GLN A 160 -30.35 4.24 -30.37
N ASP A 161 -29.87 3.00 -30.52
CA ASP A 161 -30.33 2.08 -31.58
C ASP A 161 -31.83 1.77 -31.46
N LEU A 162 -32.34 1.57 -30.24
CA LEU A 162 -33.77 1.37 -29.99
C LEU A 162 -34.65 2.59 -30.31
N SER A 163 -34.12 3.80 -30.11
CA SER A 163 -34.85 5.04 -30.39
C SER A 163 -35.01 5.28 -31.89
N ILE A 164 -34.00 4.94 -32.70
CA ILE A 164 -34.03 5.13 -34.16
C ILE A 164 -34.95 4.11 -34.86
N GLY A 165 -35.05 2.88 -34.33
CA GLY A 165 -35.88 1.82 -34.92
C GLY A 165 -37.41 2.01 -34.81
N ARG A 166 -37.91 2.94 -33.98
CA ARG A 166 -39.37 3.05 -33.69
C ARG A 166 -40.14 4.04 -34.58
N GLY A 167 -39.47 4.80 -35.45
CA GLY A 167 -40.09 5.84 -36.29
C GLY A 167 -40.43 5.46 -37.73
N GLY A 168 -40.11 4.24 -38.19
CA GLY A 168 -40.06 3.92 -39.63
C GLY A 168 -41.25 3.16 -40.25
N SER A 169 -42.21 2.63 -39.47
CA SER A 169 -43.32 1.84 -40.02
C SER A 169 -44.67 2.51 -39.78
N SER A 170 -44.96 3.53 -40.58
CA SER A 170 -46.31 4.06 -40.79
C SER A 170 -46.38 4.71 -42.18
N SER A 171 -46.36 3.89 -43.22
CA SER A 171 -46.86 4.24 -44.55
C SER A 171 -47.51 3.01 -45.15
N GLY A 172 -48.79 3.13 -45.51
CA GLY A 172 -49.64 2.10 -46.08
C GLY A 172 -51.04 2.16 -45.52
#